data_AF-A0A261CRR3-F1
#
_entry.id   AF-A0A261CRR3-F1
#
_cell.length_a   1.000
_cell.length_b   1.000
_cell.length_c   1.000
_cell.angle_alpha   90.00
_cell.angle_beta   90.00
_cell.angle_gamma   90.00
#
_symmetry.space_group_name_H-M   'P 1'
#
loop_
_entity.id
_entity.type
_entity.pdbx_description
1 polymer ?
#
loop_
_entity_poly.entity_id
_entity_poly.type
_entity_poly.pdbx_seq_one_letter_code
_entity_poly.pdbx_strand_id
1 'polypeptide(L)'
;MRLSTVILITYFVCEVLTSCPVIVLPPFLKLNEQNVITIVNEKSVKSVVQVDHGGEKTNKEIQGDVQMISFHTSSSQPTAHIMIKVDGKIELNTNIPVRPDLFNVHIHIDKTIYRKSETVNVRILPLTHSGSIYRGDLSICLVNGKGFVESSTLRTRKVDESNSMIIEQLEIPSHTFFGDWVVKVQPVEIGSKRTDDLLTFGKVFQVQDYGEYFHGKPVNGSVHVYCREVGSSSQDRSHLTHIKSGEFLSGNVRRMTRLDAQCSCHRNKELGSQMS
;
A
#
# COMPACT_ATOMS: atom_id res chain seq x y z
N MET A 1 9.15 58.58 -40.26
CA MET A 1 9.07 57.14 -39.91
C MET A 1 9.39 56.87 -38.44
N ARG A 2 8.71 57.49 -37.46
CA ARG A 2 9.03 57.27 -36.02
C ARG A 2 7.83 57.17 -35.08
N LEU A 3 6.60 57.14 -35.61
CA LEU A 3 5.39 56.96 -34.78
C LEU A 3 4.91 55.49 -34.77
N SER A 4 5.09 54.76 -35.88
CA SER A 4 4.62 53.38 -36.02
C SER A 4 5.42 52.37 -35.19
N THR A 5 6.73 52.58 -35.03
CA THR A 5 7.60 51.70 -34.24
C THR A 5 7.35 51.81 -32.73
N VAL A 6 6.98 52.99 -32.23
CA VAL A 6 6.67 53.19 -30.81
C VAL A 6 5.37 52.47 -30.45
N ILE A 7 4.35 52.55 -31.30
CA ILE A 7 3.07 51.84 -31.12
C ILE A 7 3.30 50.32 -31.12
N LEU A 8 4.14 49.82 -32.06
CA LEU A 8 4.47 48.40 -32.14
C LEU A 8 5.21 47.89 -30.89
N ILE A 9 6.14 48.69 -30.36
CA ILE A 9 6.90 48.36 -29.14
C ILE A 9 5.99 48.43 -27.90
N THR A 10 5.09 49.41 -27.78
CA THR A 10 4.10 49.42 -26.69
C THR A 10 3.13 48.24 -26.78
N TYR A 11 2.73 47.82 -27.99
CA TYR A 11 1.89 46.64 -28.16
C TYR A 11 2.60 45.35 -27.75
N PHE A 12 3.89 45.23 -28.11
CA PHE A 12 4.74 44.10 -27.70
C PHE A 12 5.03 44.07 -26.20
N VAL A 13 5.25 45.23 -25.57
CA VAL A 13 5.49 45.33 -24.11
C VAL A 13 4.20 45.04 -23.33
N CYS A 14 3.02 45.37 -23.88
CA CYS A 14 1.74 44.99 -23.28
C CYS A 14 1.46 43.49 -23.35
N GLU A 15 1.90 42.78 -24.39
CA GLU A 15 1.74 41.30 -24.44
C GLU A 15 2.70 40.56 -23.50
N VAL A 16 3.90 41.12 -23.22
CA VAL A 16 4.87 40.48 -22.31
C VAL A 16 4.49 40.65 -20.82
N LEU A 17 3.57 41.55 -20.51
CA LEU A 17 3.01 41.77 -19.17
C LEU A 17 1.59 41.20 -19.00
N THR A 18 1.17 40.23 -19.81
CA THR A 18 0.00 39.44 -19.44
C THR A 18 0.39 38.51 -18.29
N SER A 19 0.05 38.93 -17.08
CA SER A 19 0.00 38.13 -15.88
C SER A 19 -0.60 36.75 -16.17
N CYS A 20 0.25 35.72 -16.28
CA CYS A 20 -0.21 34.37 -16.57
C CYS A 20 -1.03 33.86 -15.37
N PRO A 21 -2.22 33.28 -15.60
CA PRO A 21 -3.00 32.70 -14.52
C PRO A 21 -2.27 31.52 -13.88
N VAL A 22 -2.31 31.43 -12.55
CA VAL A 22 -1.83 30.25 -11.83
C VAL A 22 -3.00 29.28 -11.69
N ILE A 23 -2.90 28.15 -12.36
CA ILE A 23 -3.92 27.09 -12.33
C ILE A 23 -3.41 25.95 -11.45
N VAL A 24 -4.17 25.64 -10.39
CA VAL A 24 -3.90 24.52 -9.50
C VAL A 24 -4.89 23.41 -9.79
N LEU A 25 -4.36 22.29 -10.30
CA LEU A 25 -5.09 21.07 -10.56
C LEU A 25 -4.69 20.00 -9.55
N PRO A 26 -5.61 19.13 -9.12
CA PRO A 26 -5.22 17.94 -8.40
C PRO A 26 -4.46 16.98 -9.33
N PRO A 27 -3.53 16.17 -8.80
CA PRO A 27 -2.75 15.21 -9.61
C PRO A 27 -3.61 14.09 -10.21
N PHE A 28 -4.77 13.82 -9.61
CA PHE A 28 -5.82 12.94 -10.12
C PHE A 28 -7.18 13.47 -9.67
N LEU A 29 -8.24 13.10 -10.37
CA LEU A 29 -9.62 13.38 -9.98
C LEU A 29 -10.21 12.19 -9.23
N LYS A 30 -10.95 12.48 -8.17
CA LYS A 30 -11.65 11.51 -7.35
C LYS A 30 -12.97 11.11 -8.01
N LEU A 31 -13.11 9.84 -8.33
CA LEU A 31 -14.33 9.25 -8.90
C LEU A 31 -15.50 9.32 -7.91
N ASN A 32 -16.68 9.69 -8.38
CA ASN A 32 -17.93 9.84 -7.61
C ASN A 32 -17.86 10.82 -6.44
N GLU A 33 -16.83 11.67 -6.40
CA GLU A 33 -16.57 12.63 -5.34
C GLU A 33 -16.42 14.03 -5.92
N GLN A 34 -16.48 15.03 -5.04
CA GLN A 34 -16.29 16.42 -5.43
C GLN A 34 -14.80 16.71 -5.66
N ASN A 35 -14.49 17.18 -6.86
CA ASN A 35 -13.18 17.66 -7.26
C ASN A 35 -13.17 19.19 -7.32
N VAL A 36 -12.04 19.81 -7.02
CA VAL A 36 -11.89 21.26 -7.01
C VAL A 36 -10.68 21.67 -7.85
N ILE A 37 -10.89 22.64 -8.74
CA ILE A 37 -9.84 23.33 -9.48
C ILE A 37 -9.79 24.77 -8.98
N THR A 38 -8.59 25.29 -8.76
CA THR A 38 -8.38 26.68 -8.35
C THR A 38 -7.63 27.44 -9.45
N ILE A 39 -8.14 28.61 -9.82
CA ILE A 39 -7.52 29.53 -10.77
C ILE A 39 -7.26 30.83 -10.03
N VAL A 40 -6.01 31.29 -10.05
CA VAL A 40 -5.59 32.53 -9.43
C VAL A 40 -5.08 33.48 -10.50
N ASN A 41 -5.66 34.67 -10.53
CA ASN A 41 -5.35 35.75 -11.46
C ASN A 41 -4.96 36.99 -10.66
N GLU A 42 -4.13 37.86 -11.23
CA GLU A 42 -3.79 39.15 -10.61
C GLU A 42 -4.97 40.13 -10.58
N LYS A 43 -5.92 39.97 -11.51
CA LYS A 43 -7.10 40.82 -11.65
C LYS A 43 -8.35 39.97 -11.83
N SER A 44 -9.50 40.55 -11.53
CA SER A 44 -10.78 39.92 -11.77
C SER A 44 -11.02 39.72 -13.27
N VAL A 45 -10.90 38.47 -13.72
CA VAL A 45 -11.10 38.05 -15.11
C VAL A 45 -12.20 37.00 -15.19
N LYS A 46 -12.79 36.85 -16.38
CA LYS A 46 -13.76 35.80 -16.68
C LYS A 46 -13.00 34.55 -17.12
N SER A 47 -13.31 33.42 -16.49
CA SER A 47 -12.75 32.13 -16.87
C SER A 47 -13.84 31.10 -17.11
N VAL A 48 -13.57 30.20 -18.04
CA VAL A 48 -14.47 29.11 -18.45
C VAL A 48 -13.72 27.80 -18.28
N VAL A 49 -14.25 26.92 -17.44
CA VAL A 49 -13.72 25.57 -17.22
C VAL A 49 -14.65 24.55 -17.84
N GLN A 50 -14.09 23.78 -18.75
CA GLN A 50 -14.75 22.70 -19.45
C GLN A 50 -14.12 21.39 -19.02
N VAL A 51 -14.91 20.51 -18.41
CA VAL A 51 -14.51 19.15 -18.02
C VAL A 51 -15.34 18.18 -18.86
N ASP A 52 -14.69 17.27 -19.57
CA ASP A 52 -15.32 16.15 -20.28
C ASP A 52 -14.83 14.83 -19.69
N HIS A 53 -15.74 14.09 -19.06
CA HIS A 53 -15.46 12.77 -18.50
C HIS A 53 -16.38 11.74 -19.16
N GLY A 54 -15.86 11.07 -20.19
CA GLY A 54 -16.58 10.02 -20.92
C GLY A 54 -17.93 10.45 -21.49
N GLY A 55 -18.01 11.68 -22.01
CA GLY A 55 -19.21 12.25 -22.62
C GLY A 55 -20.01 13.14 -21.67
N GLU A 56 -19.78 13.06 -20.36
CA GLU A 56 -20.34 14.01 -19.40
C GLU A 56 -19.54 15.32 -19.44
N LYS A 57 -20.17 16.37 -19.96
CA LYS A 57 -19.55 17.70 -20.10
C LYS A 57 -20.05 18.65 -19.04
N THR A 58 -19.14 19.10 -18.19
CA THR A 58 -19.38 20.22 -17.26
C THR A 58 -18.76 21.47 -17.85
N ASN A 59 -19.56 22.52 -18.05
CA ASN A 59 -19.08 23.82 -18.46
C ASN A 59 -19.46 24.84 -17.37
N LYS A 60 -18.45 25.44 -16.73
CA LYS A 60 -18.65 26.43 -15.67
C LYS A 60 -17.94 27.71 -16.04
N GLU A 61 -18.69 28.81 -15.98
CA GLU A 61 -18.18 30.15 -16.15
C GLU A 61 -18.15 30.84 -14.78
N ILE A 62 -17.04 31.50 -14.47
CA ILE A 62 -16.86 32.21 -13.22
C ILE A 62 -16.03 33.49 -13.48
N GLN A 63 -16.22 34.49 -12.65
CA GLN A 63 -15.49 35.74 -12.70
C GLN A 63 -14.90 36.04 -11.32
N GLY A 64 -13.64 36.46 -11.30
CA GLY A 64 -12.95 36.80 -10.06
C GLY A 64 -11.44 36.78 -10.23
N ASP A 65 -10.74 37.25 -9.21
CA ASP A 65 -9.29 37.17 -9.07
C ASP A 65 -8.88 35.76 -8.59
N VAL A 66 -9.54 35.23 -7.56
CA VAL A 66 -9.42 33.84 -7.10
C VAL A 66 -10.71 33.10 -7.36
N GLN A 67 -10.62 32.02 -8.13
CA GLN A 67 -11.78 31.27 -8.61
C GLN A 67 -11.64 29.80 -8.23
N MET A 68 -12.63 29.27 -7.52
CA MET A 68 -12.69 27.84 -7.16
C MET A 68 -13.89 27.20 -7.84
N ILE A 69 -13.63 26.12 -8.57
CA ILE A 69 -14.66 25.41 -9.32
C ILE A 69 -14.72 23.98 -8.82
N SER A 70 -15.88 23.62 -8.27
CA SER A 70 -16.16 22.26 -7.85
C SER A 70 -16.99 21.50 -8.87
N PHE A 71 -16.70 20.22 -9.10
CA PHE A 71 -17.45 19.36 -10.01
C PHE A 71 -17.33 17.90 -9.59
N HIS A 72 -18.20 17.04 -10.09
CA HIS A 72 -18.16 15.59 -9.84
C HIS A 72 -17.78 14.87 -11.12
N THR A 73 -17.19 13.68 -10.96
CA THR A 73 -16.86 12.76 -12.06
C THR A 73 -17.62 11.46 -11.86
N SER A 74 -18.39 11.01 -12.84
CA SER A 74 -19.26 9.82 -12.73
C SER A 74 -19.00 8.76 -13.80
N SER A 75 -18.18 9.06 -14.81
CA SER A 75 -17.92 8.11 -15.90
C SER A 75 -16.93 7.00 -15.50
N SER A 76 -17.02 5.86 -16.19
CA SER A 76 -16.07 4.74 -16.09
C SER A 76 -14.77 4.98 -16.84
N GLN A 77 -14.61 6.13 -17.51
CA GLN A 77 -13.37 6.44 -18.20
C GLN A 77 -12.24 6.71 -17.20
N PRO A 78 -11.02 6.17 -17.45
CA PRO A 78 -9.88 6.31 -16.53
C PRO A 78 -9.25 7.70 -16.56
N THR A 79 -9.66 8.57 -17.48
CA THR A 79 -9.17 9.94 -17.63
C THR A 79 -10.30 10.89 -17.96
N ALA A 80 -10.22 12.11 -17.43
CA ALA A 80 -11.09 13.22 -17.83
C ALA A 80 -10.27 14.27 -18.58
N HIS A 81 -10.87 14.87 -19.59
CA HIS A 81 -10.30 15.98 -20.34
C HIS A 81 -10.70 17.30 -19.70
N ILE A 82 -9.71 18.16 -19.43
CA ILE A 82 -9.93 19.47 -18.81
C ILE A 82 -9.36 20.56 -19.71
N MET A 83 -10.24 21.49 -20.09
CA MET A 83 -9.89 22.69 -20.81
C MET A 83 -10.27 23.92 -19.99
N ILE A 84 -9.32 24.83 -19.77
CA ILE A 84 -9.52 26.07 -19.03
C ILE A 84 -9.20 27.23 -19.96
N LYS A 85 -10.18 28.13 -20.09
CA LYS A 85 -10.03 29.38 -20.81
C LYS A 85 -10.07 30.54 -19.83
N VAL A 86 -9.13 31.47 -19.93
CA VAL A 86 -9.11 32.71 -19.14
C VAL A 86 -9.15 33.87 -20.12
N ASP A 87 -10.10 34.78 -19.94
CA ASP A 87 -10.35 35.92 -20.83
C ASP A 87 -10.44 35.53 -22.33
N GLY A 88 -11.04 34.37 -22.60
CA GLY A 88 -11.20 33.83 -23.95
C GLY A 88 -9.98 33.11 -24.54
N LYS A 89 -8.79 33.20 -23.93
CA LYS A 89 -7.60 32.42 -24.32
C LYS A 89 -7.56 31.05 -23.63
N ILE A 90 -7.12 30.02 -24.35
CA ILE A 90 -6.93 28.67 -23.79
C ILE A 90 -5.60 28.66 -23.04
N GLU A 91 -5.67 28.49 -21.73
CA GLU A 91 -4.49 28.47 -20.84
C GLU A 91 -4.09 27.04 -20.46
N LEU A 92 -5.07 26.15 -20.40
CA LEU A 92 -4.84 24.73 -20.10
C LEU A 92 -5.71 23.86 -21.00
N ASN A 93 -5.12 22.80 -21.52
CA ASN A 93 -5.81 21.76 -22.25
C ASN A 93 -5.09 20.41 -22.00
N THR A 94 -5.60 19.60 -21.07
CA THR A 94 -4.91 18.39 -20.61
C THR A 94 -5.86 17.28 -20.20
N ASN A 95 -5.35 16.04 -20.15
CA ASN A 95 -6.06 14.89 -19.60
C ASN A 95 -5.54 14.59 -18.19
N ILE A 96 -6.45 14.45 -17.23
CA ILE A 96 -6.12 14.11 -15.84
C ILE A 96 -6.64 12.70 -15.54
N PRO A 97 -5.85 11.83 -14.87
CA PRO A 97 -6.33 10.52 -14.44
C PRO A 97 -7.48 10.65 -13.43
N VAL A 98 -8.47 9.77 -13.55
CA VAL A 98 -9.58 9.65 -12.61
C VAL A 98 -9.40 8.36 -11.82
N ARG A 99 -9.48 8.43 -10.49
CA ARG A 99 -9.23 7.30 -9.58
C ARG A 99 -10.26 7.30 -8.45
N PRO A 100 -10.58 6.14 -7.86
CA PRO A 100 -11.36 6.10 -6.63
C PRO A 100 -10.69 6.91 -5.51
N ASP A 101 -11.47 7.54 -4.62
CA ASP A 101 -10.95 8.24 -3.44
C ASP A 101 -10.50 7.26 -2.34
N LEU A 102 -9.66 6.29 -2.70
CA LEU A 102 -9.05 5.35 -1.76
C LEU A 102 -7.64 5.84 -1.42
N PHE A 103 -7.45 6.28 -0.18
CA PHE A 103 -6.17 6.81 0.28
C PHE A 103 -5.32 5.74 0.93
N ASN A 104 -5.90 4.99 1.87
CA ASN A 104 -5.17 3.97 2.61
C ASN A 104 -6.09 2.82 3.01
N VAL A 105 -5.52 1.63 3.16
CA VAL A 105 -6.21 0.43 3.65
C VAL A 105 -5.42 -0.18 4.78
N HIS A 106 -5.97 -0.10 6.00
CA HIS A 106 -5.39 -0.78 7.15
C HIS A 106 -5.87 -2.23 7.18
N ILE A 107 -4.94 -3.16 6.97
CA ILE A 107 -5.19 -4.60 6.97
C ILE A 107 -4.65 -5.19 8.26
N HIS A 108 -5.54 -5.78 9.06
CA HIS A 108 -5.20 -6.52 10.27
C HIS A 108 -5.48 -8.01 10.05
N ILE A 109 -4.51 -8.84 10.44
CA ILE A 109 -4.58 -10.29 10.35
C ILE A 109 -4.44 -10.86 11.77
N ASP A 110 -5.21 -11.90 12.11
CA ASP A 110 -5.24 -12.47 13.47
C ASP A 110 -3.93 -13.15 13.90
N LYS A 111 -3.21 -13.78 12.97
CA LYS A 111 -1.90 -14.40 13.21
C LYS A 111 -0.85 -13.91 12.21
N THR A 112 0.42 -14.03 12.56
CA THR A 112 1.53 -13.78 11.64
C THR A 112 2.03 -15.05 10.96
N ILE A 113 1.67 -16.22 11.50
CA ILE A 113 2.10 -17.54 11.03
C ILE A 113 0.89 -18.47 10.97
N TYR A 114 0.73 -19.15 9.84
CA TYR A 114 -0.34 -20.11 9.57
C TYR A 114 0.22 -21.43 9.05
N ARG A 115 -0.57 -22.50 9.24
CA ARG A 115 -0.39 -23.78 8.56
C ARG A 115 -1.22 -23.80 7.28
N LYS A 116 -0.94 -24.78 6.42
CA LYS A 116 -1.78 -25.09 5.26
C LYS A 116 -3.17 -25.51 5.75
N SER A 117 -4.21 -25.20 4.97
CA SER A 117 -5.62 -25.44 5.33
C SER A 117 -6.12 -24.67 6.55
N GLU A 118 -5.35 -23.75 7.13
CA GLU A 118 -5.89 -22.80 8.09
C GLU A 118 -6.63 -21.65 7.39
N THR A 119 -7.55 -21.04 8.13
CA THR A 119 -8.27 -19.84 7.71
C THR A 119 -7.61 -18.60 8.28
N VAL A 120 -7.33 -17.64 7.41
CA VAL A 120 -6.82 -16.30 7.75
C VAL A 120 -8.02 -15.41 8.04
N ASN A 121 -8.13 -14.89 9.27
CA ASN A 121 -9.15 -13.90 9.61
C ASN A 121 -8.59 -12.50 9.38
N VAL A 122 -9.23 -11.76 8.48
CA VAL A 122 -8.78 -10.43 8.05
C VAL A 122 -9.81 -9.39 8.45
N ARG A 123 -9.35 -8.26 9.00
CA ARG A 123 -10.12 -7.03 9.16
C ARG A 123 -9.51 -5.94 8.31
N ILE A 124 -10.34 -5.26 7.52
CA ILE A 124 -9.91 -4.29 6.52
C ILE A 124 -10.64 -2.98 6.78
N LEU A 125 -9.88 -1.93 7.09
CA LEU A 125 -10.38 -0.57 7.30
C LEU A 125 -9.90 0.32 6.13
N PRO A 126 -10.75 0.57 5.12
CA PRO A 126 -10.40 1.40 3.99
C PRO A 126 -10.80 2.87 4.24
N LEU A 127 -9.88 3.79 3.98
CA LEU A 127 -10.02 5.22 4.27
C LEU A 127 -9.85 6.07 3.01
N THR A 128 -10.63 7.15 2.94
CA THR A 128 -10.53 8.18 1.91
C THR A 128 -9.49 9.25 2.28
N HIS A 129 -9.19 10.17 1.36
CA HIS A 129 -8.28 11.30 1.65
C HIS A 129 -8.86 12.28 2.69
N SER A 130 -10.18 12.28 2.93
CA SER A 130 -10.79 13.07 4.00
C SER A 130 -10.79 12.36 5.35
N GLY A 131 -10.33 11.10 5.40
CA GLY A 131 -10.34 10.26 6.59
C GLY A 131 -11.68 9.57 6.86
N SER A 132 -12.64 9.65 5.94
CA SER A 132 -13.91 8.91 6.01
C SER A 132 -13.74 7.46 5.54
N ILE A 133 -14.73 6.61 5.81
CA ILE A 133 -14.74 5.22 5.35
C ILE A 133 -14.97 5.20 3.83
N TYR A 134 -14.06 4.55 3.10
CA TYR A 134 -14.25 4.32 1.67
C TYR A 134 -15.34 3.26 1.43
N ARG A 135 -16.33 3.59 0.59
CA ARG A 135 -17.53 2.78 0.35
C ARG A 135 -17.57 2.07 -1.01
N GLY A 136 -16.56 2.25 -1.84
CA GLY A 136 -16.48 1.56 -3.13
C GLY A 136 -16.13 0.08 -2.97
N ASP A 137 -16.29 -0.67 -4.06
CA ASP A 137 -15.96 -2.10 -4.08
C ASP A 137 -14.44 -2.31 -4.02
N LEU A 138 -14.02 -3.26 -3.19
CA LEU A 138 -12.66 -3.73 -3.00
C LEU A 138 -12.56 -5.21 -3.38
N SER A 139 -11.53 -5.53 -4.14
CA SER A 139 -11.08 -6.89 -4.42
C SER A 139 -10.09 -7.32 -3.35
N ILE A 140 -10.36 -8.47 -2.73
CA ILE A 140 -9.58 -9.04 -1.62
C ILE A 140 -9.17 -10.46 -2.04
N CYS A 141 -7.90 -10.81 -1.90
CA CYS A 141 -7.40 -12.16 -2.20
C CYS A 141 -6.11 -12.48 -1.44
N LEU A 142 -5.77 -13.77 -1.39
CA LEU A 142 -4.46 -14.24 -0.98
C LEU A 142 -3.51 -14.33 -2.17
N VAL A 143 -2.27 -13.91 -1.98
CA VAL A 143 -1.17 -14.05 -2.93
C VAL A 143 -0.07 -14.85 -2.25
N ASN A 144 0.37 -15.94 -2.88
CA ASN A 144 1.44 -16.75 -2.30
C ASN A 144 2.83 -16.12 -2.52
N GLY A 145 3.87 -16.70 -1.90
CA GLY A 145 5.24 -16.19 -2.00
C GLY A 145 5.88 -16.23 -3.38
N LYS A 146 5.19 -16.80 -4.38
CA LYS A 146 5.59 -16.77 -5.80
C LYS A 146 4.84 -15.71 -6.60
N GLY A 147 3.97 -14.92 -5.98
CA GLY A 147 3.15 -13.91 -6.65
C GLY A 147 1.90 -14.46 -7.33
N PHE A 148 1.53 -15.73 -7.12
CA PHE A 148 0.31 -16.29 -7.67
C PHE A 148 -0.90 -15.87 -6.82
N VAL A 149 -1.89 -15.27 -7.48
CA VAL A 149 -3.17 -14.91 -6.88
C VAL A 149 -4.03 -16.16 -6.72
N GLU A 150 -4.41 -16.47 -5.49
CA GLU A 150 -5.26 -17.61 -5.20
C GLU A 150 -6.72 -17.31 -5.54
N SER A 151 -7.14 -17.69 -6.75
CA SER A 151 -8.47 -17.40 -7.29
C SER A 151 -9.63 -17.87 -6.40
N SER A 152 -9.45 -18.96 -5.65
CA SER A 152 -10.48 -19.48 -4.73
C SER A 152 -10.78 -18.50 -3.57
N THR A 153 -9.80 -17.66 -3.22
CA THR A 153 -9.90 -16.65 -2.16
C THR A 153 -10.31 -15.28 -2.67
N LEU A 154 -10.48 -15.10 -3.99
CA LEU A 154 -10.89 -13.82 -4.56
C LEU A 154 -12.31 -13.48 -4.11
N ARG A 155 -12.46 -12.33 -3.45
CA ARG A 155 -13.74 -11.78 -3.00
C ARG A 155 -13.84 -10.33 -3.42
N THR A 156 -15.03 -9.93 -3.84
CA THR A 156 -15.39 -8.52 -4.03
C THR A 156 -16.32 -8.11 -2.89
N ARG A 157 -15.95 -7.08 -2.16
CA ARG A 157 -16.65 -6.59 -0.97
C ARG A 157 -16.64 -5.07 -0.91
N LYS A 158 -17.68 -4.51 -0.31
CA LYS A 158 -17.76 -3.11 0.09
C LYS A 158 -18.07 -3.04 1.58
N VAL A 159 -17.75 -1.92 2.22
CA VAL A 159 -18.10 -1.72 3.63
C VAL A 159 -19.60 -1.36 3.71
N ASP A 160 -20.40 -2.18 4.38
CA ASP A 160 -21.83 -1.90 4.62
C ASP A 160 -22.05 -0.57 5.34
N GLU A 161 -23.16 0.10 5.09
CA GLU A 161 -23.44 1.47 5.58
C GLU A 161 -23.28 1.62 7.10
N SER A 162 -23.68 0.61 7.88
CA SER A 162 -23.59 0.58 9.34
C SER A 162 -22.22 0.17 9.88
N ASN A 163 -21.38 -0.43 9.04
CA ASN A 163 -20.07 -0.94 9.41
C ASN A 163 -18.97 0.07 9.07
N SER A 164 -17.86 -0.02 9.80
CA SER A 164 -16.64 0.77 9.55
C SER A 164 -15.54 -0.03 8.86
N MET A 165 -15.68 -1.35 8.77
CA MET A 165 -14.65 -2.26 8.26
C MET A 165 -15.27 -3.48 7.59
N ILE A 166 -14.48 -4.11 6.72
CA ILE A 166 -14.78 -5.42 6.13
C ILE A 166 -14.11 -6.50 6.99
N ILE A 167 -14.82 -7.60 7.24
CA ILE A 167 -14.31 -8.77 7.95
C ILE A 167 -14.40 -9.96 6.99
N GLU A 168 -13.27 -10.62 6.72
CA GLU A 168 -13.21 -11.74 5.78
C GLU A 168 -12.45 -12.92 6.38
N GLN A 169 -12.80 -14.11 5.87
CA GLN A 169 -12.17 -15.38 6.20
C GLN A 169 -11.69 -16.04 4.91
N LEU A 170 -10.37 -16.18 4.78
CA LEU A 170 -9.73 -16.69 3.58
C LEU A 170 -8.99 -17.99 3.91
N GLU A 171 -9.39 -19.09 3.29
CA GLU A 171 -8.75 -20.39 3.51
C GLU A 171 -7.45 -20.51 2.71
N ILE A 172 -6.38 -20.95 3.36
CA ILE A 172 -5.10 -21.26 2.70
C ILE A 172 -5.22 -22.66 2.07
N PRO A 173 -5.00 -22.82 0.76
CA PRO A 173 -5.09 -24.13 0.12
C PRO A 173 -4.18 -25.19 0.77
N SER A 174 -4.67 -26.43 0.88
CA SER A 174 -3.91 -27.56 1.42
C SER A 174 -2.64 -27.87 0.62
N HIS A 175 -2.70 -27.71 -0.71
CA HIS A 175 -1.61 -28.00 -1.63
C HIS A 175 -0.92 -26.71 -2.08
N THR A 176 -0.25 -26.03 -1.16
CA THR A 176 0.43 -24.78 -1.46
C THR A 176 1.88 -24.70 -0.98
N PHE A 177 2.58 -23.63 -1.35
CA PHE A 177 3.97 -23.39 -0.97
C PHE A 177 4.06 -22.72 0.41
N PHE A 178 5.06 -23.15 1.18
CA PHE A 178 5.47 -22.43 2.38
C PHE A 178 6.19 -21.12 2.02
N GLY A 179 6.27 -20.20 2.98
CA GLY A 179 6.96 -18.92 2.84
C GLY A 179 6.04 -17.74 3.14
N ASP A 180 6.44 -16.56 2.66
CA ASP A 180 5.69 -15.34 2.84
C ASP A 180 4.47 -15.31 1.91
N TRP A 181 3.33 -14.93 2.44
CA TRP A 181 2.05 -14.76 1.76
C TRP A 181 1.54 -13.37 2.02
N VAL A 182 0.69 -12.87 1.14
CA VAL A 182 0.15 -11.51 1.22
C VAL A 182 -1.35 -11.55 1.12
N VAL A 183 -2.05 -10.92 2.06
CA VAL A 183 -3.43 -10.49 1.85
C VAL A 183 -3.38 -9.23 1.00
N LYS A 184 -3.86 -9.32 -0.24
CA LYS A 184 -3.88 -8.21 -1.19
C LYS A 184 -5.29 -7.61 -1.24
N VAL A 185 -5.37 -6.28 -1.17
CA VAL A 185 -6.59 -5.49 -1.26
C VAL A 185 -6.39 -4.37 -2.28
N GLN A 186 -7.32 -4.21 -3.21
CA GLN A 186 -7.29 -3.15 -4.23
C GLN A 186 -8.72 -2.75 -4.63
N PRO A 187 -8.96 -1.51 -5.08
CA PRO A 187 -10.28 -1.13 -5.58
C PRO A 187 -10.63 -1.89 -6.86
N VAL A 188 -11.91 -2.17 -7.06
CA VAL A 188 -12.40 -2.73 -8.32
C VAL A 188 -12.48 -1.59 -9.34
N GLU A 189 -11.47 -1.50 -10.20
CA GLU A 189 -11.46 -0.49 -11.28
C GLU A 189 -12.52 -0.83 -12.33
N ILE A 190 -13.47 0.09 -12.54
CA ILE A 190 -14.41 0.02 -13.65
C ILE A 190 -13.69 0.59 -14.87
N GLY A 191 -13.26 -0.25 -15.81
CA GLY A 191 -12.86 0.19 -17.16
C GLY A 191 -11.35 0.28 -17.44
N SER A 192 -10.46 -0.02 -16.50
CA SER A 192 -9.01 -0.11 -16.74
C SER A 192 -8.51 -1.54 -16.52
N LYS A 193 -7.76 -2.09 -17.49
CA LYS A 193 -6.99 -3.33 -17.34
C LYS A 193 -5.64 -3.11 -16.67
N ARG A 194 -5.26 -1.86 -16.40
CA ARG A 194 -4.03 -1.52 -15.71
C ARG A 194 -4.38 -1.21 -14.28
N THR A 195 -4.24 -2.22 -13.44
CA THR A 195 -4.28 -2.05 -11.99
C THR A 195 -3.26 -0.98 -11.63
N ASP A 196 -3.71 0.11 -11.03
CA ASP A 196 -2.78 1.09 -10.50
C ASP A 196 -2.06 0.46 -9.30
N ASP A 197 -0.77 0.16 -9.46
CA ASP A 197 0.05 -0.41 -8.39
C ASP A 197 0.02 0.48 -7.13
N LEU A 198 -0.23 1.79 -7.29
CA LEU A 198 -0.38 2.74 -6.18
C LEU A 198 -1.64 2.50 -5.32
N LEU A 199 -2.64 1.79 -5.86
CA LEU A 199 -3.89 1.45 -5.15
C LEU A 199 -3.92 -0.01 -4.70
N THR A 200 -2.77 -0.68 -4.71
CA THR A 200 -2.61 -2.03 -4.16
C THR A 200 -2.06 -1.96 -2.74
N PHE A 201 -2.82 -2.52 -1.80
CA PHE A 201 -2.45 -2.61 -0.39
C PHE A 201 -2.24 -4.06 0.00
N GLY A 202 -1.23 -4.32 0.81
CA GLY A 202 -0.81 -5.68 1.15
C GLY A 202 -0.41 -5.82 2.61
N LYS A 203 -0.76 -6.96 3.22
CA LYS A 203 -0.22 -7.38 4.52
C LYS A 203 0.38 -8.76 4.43
N VAL A 204 1.66 -8.85 4.78
CA VAL A 204 2.44 -10.09 4.74
C VAL A 204 2.20 -10.94 5.99
N PHE A 205 2.09 -12.25 5.81
CA PHE A 205 2.10 -13.29 6.85
C PHE A 205 2.88 -14.51 6.35
N GLN A 206 3.21 -15.46 7.23
CA GLN A 206 3.97 -16.65 6.87
C GLN A 206 3.12 -17.90 6.88
N VAL A 207 3.32 -18.77 5.89
CA VAL A 207 2.77 -20.12 5.86
C VAL A 207 3.92 -21.10 6.07
N GLN A 208 3.89 -21.83 7.19
CA GLN A 208 4.88 -22.84 7.53
C GLN A 208 4.28 -23.92 8.43
N ASP A 209 4.93 -25.08 8.47
CA ASP A 209 4.63 -26.09 9.47
C ASP A 209 5.41 -25.76 10.74
N TYR A 210 4.73 -25.78 11.89
CA TYR A 210 5.34 -25.51 13.19
C TYR A 210 4.83 -26.50 14.21
N GLY A 211 5.76 -27.04 15.01
CA GLY A 211 5.44 -27.92 16.12
C GLY A 211 4.85 -27.12 17.29
N GLU A 212 3.76 -27.62 17.86
CA GLU A 212 3.22 -27.11 19.11
C GLU A 212 3.98 -27.72 20.29
N TYR A 213 4.65 -26.87 21.07
CA TYR A 213 5.09 -27.25 22.41
C TYR A 213 4.08 -26.68 23.41
N PHE A 214 3.40 -27.57 24.14
CA PHE A 214 2.42 -27.17 25.15
C PHE A 214 3.10 -26.45 26.32
N HIS A 215 2.51 -25.33 26.77
CA HIS A 215 3.02 -24.54 27.87
C HIS A 215 3.14 -25.36 29.18
N GLY A 216 4.25 -25.17 29.89
CA GLY A 216 4.44 -25.64 31.27
C GLY A 216 4.94 -27.07 31.44
N LYS A 217 5.12 -27.85 30.36
CA LYS A 217 5.74 -29.18 30.44
C LYS A 217 7.20 -29.10 30.00
N PRO A 218 8.17 -29.51 30.85
CA PRO A 218 9.56 -29.59 30.42
C PRO A 218 9.64 -30.57 29.25
N VAL A 219 10.27 -30.13 28.15
CA VAL A 219 10.53 -30.96 26.99
C VAL A 219 11.89 -31.61 27.20
N ASN A 220 11.89 -32.93 27.36
CA ASN A 220 13.13 -33.70 27.37
C ASN A 220 13.66 -33.78 25.94
N GLY A 221 14.89 -33.31 25.73
CA GLY A 221 15.56 -33.35 24.43
C GLY A 221 17.03 -32.96 24.55
N SER A 222 17.80 -33.27 23.52
CA SER A 222 19.19 -32.83 23.39
C SER A 222 19.27 -31.60 22.47
N VAL A 223 20.10 -30.64 22.84
CA VAL A 223 20.35 -29.43 22.04
C VAL A 223 21.82 -29.41 21.66
N HIS A 224 22.10 -29.19 20.37
CA HIS A 224 23.45 -28.91 19.90
C HIS A 224 23.66 -27.39 19.87
N VAL A 225 24.54 -26.91 20.74
CA VAL A 225 24.91 -25.49 20.82
C VAL A 225 26.27 -25.30 20.14
N TYR A 226 26.31 -24.47 19.11
CA TYR A 226 27.56 -24.08 18.46
C TYR A 226 27.99 -22.71 18.96
N CYS A 227 29.14 -22.66 19.62
CA CYS A 227 29.77 -21.41 20.04
C CYS A 227 30.83 -21.02 19.01
N ARG A 228 30.71 -19.82 18.42
CA ARG A 228 31.75 -19.23 17.57
C ARG A 228 32.50 -18.19 18.39
N GLU A 229 33.81 -18.36 18.53
CA GLU A 229 34.68 -17.35 19.14
C GLU A 229 34.70 -16.11 18.22
N VAL A 230 34.11 -15.01 18.66
CA VAL A 230 34.14 -13.74 17.92
C VAL A 230 35.29 -12.92 18.48
N GLY A 231 36.41 -12.90 17.76
CA GLY A 231 37.51 -11.93 17.86
C GLY A 231 38.01 -11.60 19.26
N SER A 232 39.05 -12.28 19.73
CA SER A 232 39.97 -11.72 20.72
C SER A 232 41.33 -11.57 20.06
N SER A 233 41.84 -10.34 20.01
CA SER A 233 43.21 -10.04 19.63
C SER A 233 44.15 -10.93 20.46
N SER A 234 45.18 -11.43 19.78
CA SER A 234 46.01 -12.58 20.16
C SER A 234 46.97 -12.34 21.33
N GLN A 235 46.53 -11.83 22.47
CA GLN A 235 47.43 -11.58 23.62
C GLN A 235 46.98 -12.06 25.02
N ASP A 236 45.76 -12.55 25.23
CA ASP A 236 45.32 -13.01 26.57
C ASP A 236 44.91 -14.49 26.62
N ARG A 237 45.78 -15.38 26.12
CA ARG A 237 45.56 -16.84 26.10
C ARG A 237 46.24 -17.58 27.27
N SER A 238 45.93 -17.25 28.52
CA SER A 238 46.41 -18.03 29.68
C SER A 238 45.34 -18.54 30.65
N HIS A 239 44.04 -18.27 30.46
CA HIS A 239 43.05 -18.60 31.51
C HIS A 239 41.81 -19.42 31.13
N LEU A 240 41.70 -19.97 29.91
CA LEU A 240 40.55 -20.81 29.55
C LEU A 240 40.99 -22.13 28.90
N THR A 241 41.74 -22.93 29.66
CA THR A 241 41.81 -24.37 29.43
C THR A 241 40.87 -25.05 30.44
N HIS A 242 39.79 -25.64 29.91
CA HIS A 242 38.91 -26.68 30.49
C HIS A 242 37.42 -26.38 30.29
N ILE A 243 36.95 -26.56 29.06
CA ILE A 243 35.59 -27.06 28.84
C ILE A 243 35.76 -28.50 28.37
N LYS A 244 35.80 -29.43 29.33
CA LYS A 244 35.61 -30.86 29.02
C LYS A 244 34.14 -31.05 28.66
N SER A 245 33.88 -31.82 27.60
CA SER A 245 32.56 -32.34 27.29
C SER A 245 32.04 -33.12 28.50
N GLY A 246 31.09 -32.54 29.23
CA GLY A 246 30.47 -33.16 30.40
C GLY A 246 28.96 -33.16 30.23
N GLU A 247 28.36 -34.33 30.37
CA GLU A 247 26.92 -34.51 30.54
C GLU A 247 26.45 -33.66 31.72
N PHE A 248 25.58 -32.69 31.47
CA PHE A 248 25.01 -31.85 32.53
C PHE A 248 23.82 -32.58 33.16
N LEU A 249 24.04 -33.21 34.31
CA LEU A 249 22.99 -33.61 35.24
C LEU A 249 22.52 -32.39 36.05
N SER A 250 21.22 -32.35 36.30
CA SER A 250 20.43 -31.29 36.93
C SER A 250 21.12 -30.48 38.04
N GLY A 251 21.12 -29.14 37.93
CA GLY A 251 21.43 -28.27 39.05
C GLY A 251 21.89 -26.84 38.68
N ASN A 252 21.04 -25.86 38.96
CA ASN A 252 21.30 -24.42 39.12
C ASN A 252 22.28 -23.73 38.15
N VAL A 253 21.71 -23.03 37.16
CA VAL A 253 22.41 -22.13 36.24
C VAL A 253 22.87 -20.86 36.98
N ARG A 254 24.19 -20.69 37.17
CA ARG A 254 24.77 -19.37 37.48
C ARG A 254 24.88 -18.54 36.20
N ARG A 255 24.49 -17.28 36.34
CA ARG A 255 24.46 -16.21 35.32
C ARG A 255 25.79 -16.15 34.55
N MET A 256 25.75 -16.37 33.24
CA MET A 256 26.87 -16.14 32.34
C MET A 256 26.50 -14.99 31.39
N THR A 257 27.33 -13.95 31.36
CA THR A 257 27.12 -12.72 30.58
C THR A 257 27.41 -12.94 29.10
N ARG A 258 26.42 -12.56 28.27
CA ARG A 258 26.44 -12.29 26.82
C ARG A 258 27.29 -13.24 25.94
N LEU A 259 26.63 -14.32 25.50
CA LEU A 259 26.98 -15.11 24.33
C LEU A 259 25.84 -14.97 23.31
N ASP A 260 26.14 -14.55 22.09
CA ASP A 260 25.19 -14.64 20.97
C ASP A 260 25.17 -16.09 20.48
N ALA A 261 24.22 -16.87 20.97
CA ALA A 261 24.00 -18.25 20.55
C ALA A 261 23.01 -18.28 19.37
N GLN A 262 23.44 -18.81 18.22
CA GLN A 262 22.52 -19.26 17.17
C GLN A 262 22.15 -20.72 17.46
N CYS A 263 20.89 -20.95 17.85
CA CYS A 263 20.33 -22.30 17.99
C CYS A 263 19.78 -22.79 16.65
N SER A 264 20.22 -23.96 16.18
CA SER A 264 19.55 -24.72 15.12
C SER A 264 19.16 -26.10 15.66
N CYS A 265 17.88 -26.45 15.54
CA CYS A 265 17.36 -27.76 15.90
C CYS A 265 17.37 -28.67 14.67
N HIS A 266 18.16 -29.76 14.69
CA HIS A 266 18.04 -30.83 13.71
C HIS A 266 17.32 -32.04 14.32
N ARG A 267 16.40 -32.61 13.53
CA ARG A 267 15.57 -33.77 13.89
C ARG A 267 16.35 -35.05 13.57
N ASN A 268 16.69 -35.86 14.56
CA ASN A 268 17.13 -37.24 14.32
C ASN A 268 15.90 -38.09 13.95
N LYS A 269 15.88 -38.62 12.72
CA LYS A 269 14.96 -39.69 12.34
C LYS A 269 15.51 -41.00 12.91
N GLU A 270 14.90 -41.50 13.97
CA GLU A 270 15.04 -42.91 14.33
C GLU A 270 14.13 -43.74 13.42
N LEU A 271 14.76 -44.63 12.65
CA LEU A 271 14.12 -45.69 11.89
C LEU A 271 13.56 -46.72 12.87
N GLY A 272 12.27 -46.64 13.14
CA GLY A 272 11.51 -47.70 13.79
C GLY A 272 11.13 -48.79 12.79
N SER A 273 12.02 -49.76 12.63
CA SER A 273 11.66 -51.12 12.22
C SER A 273 11.01 -51.82 13.42
N GLN A 274 9.75 -52.26 13.31
CA GLN A 274 9.30 -53.62 13.65
C GLN A 274 7.78 -53.79 13.56
N MET A 275 7.41 -54.78 12.75
CA MET A 275 6.38 -55.82 12.92
C MET A 275 5.16 -55.54 13.80
N SER A 276 4.00 -55.49 13.16
CA SER A 276 2.91 -56.47 13.32
C SER A 276 1.93 -56.32 12.16
#